data_AF-A0A852V3V3-F1
#
_entry.id   AF-A0A852V3V3-F1
#
_cell.length_a   1.000
_cell.length_b   1.000
_cell.length_c   1.000
_cell.angle_alpha   90.00
_cell.angle_beta   90.00
_cell.angle_gamma   90.00
#
_symmetry.space_group_name_H-M   'P 1'
#
loop_
_entity.id
_entity.type
_entity.pdbx_description
1 polymer ?
#
loop_
_entity_poly.entity_id
_entity_poly.type
_entity_poly.pdbx_seq_one_letter_code
_entity_poly.pdbx_strand_id
1 'polypeptide(L)'
;MSHEEDAVVGATYPPEVRERLERDAKEIIGRYPKPRSALLPLLHLVQSEDGYVSDAGHEFCAEMLGLSKAEVVGVSTFYTMYKRRPMGEYHVGVCINTLCAVMGGDQIWDELSEHTGVGHDETTPDGKVSLERLECNAACDFAPVMMVNWEFFDNQTPDSAKQLVDDLRDGKNVAPTRGPKKLCTFKEASRVLAGLSDDLAGEGPSAAGASLEGLKVAKANGWKAPEAP
;
A
#
# COMPACT_ATOMS: atom_id res chain seq x y z
N MET A 1 -46.69 -4.72 -5.70
CA MET A 1 -46.03 -6.03 -5.51
C MET A 1 -45.03 -5.84 -4.40
N SER A 2 -45.22 -6.61 -3.34
CA SER A 2 -44.54 -6.54 -2.05
C SER A 2 -43.02 -6.53 -2.20
N HIS A 3 -42.37 -5.49 -1.68
CA HIS A 3 -41.00 -5.61 -1.22
C HIS A 3 -41.07 -6.34 0.12
N GLU A 4 -40.82 -7.65 0.09
CA GLU A 4 -40.64 -8.46 1.28
C GLU A 4 -39.35 -8.02 2.00
N GLU A 5 -39.50 -7.75 3.29
CA GLU A 5 -38.46 -7.45 4.25
C GLU A 5 -37.55 -8.68 4.45
N ASP A 6 -36.53 -8.84 3.61
CA ASP A 6 -35.36 -9.60 3.99
C ASP A 6 -34.49 -8.70 4.88
N ALA A 7 -34.56 -8.94 6.18
CA ALA A 7 -33.63 -8.37 7.14
C ALA A 7 -32.20 -8.62 6.64
N VAL A 8 -31.43 -7.55 6.42
CA VAL A 8 -30.01 -7.63 6.07
C VAL A 8 -29.30 -8.31 7.23
N VAL A 9 -29.10 -9.62 7.12
CA VAL A 9 -28.13 -10.34 7.95
C VAL A 9 -26.79 -9.69 7.61
N GLY A 10 -26.25 -8.89 8.53
CA GLY A 10 -24.97 -8.22 8.35
C GLY A 10 -23.92 -9.23 7.92
N ALA A 11 -23.07 -8.87 6.96
CA ALA A 11 -22.02 -9.76 6.49
C ALA A 11 -21.12 -10.10 7.69
N THR A 12 -21.03 -11.37 8.06
CA THR A 12 -20.17 -11.84 9.17
C THR A 12 -19.12 -12.81 8.65
N TYR A 13 -17.92 -12.77 9.25
CA TYR A 13 -16.89 -13.75 8.96
C TYR A 13 -17.30 -15.18 9.40
N PRO A 14 -16.88 -16.22 8.67
CA PRO A 14 -16.93 -17.60 9.14
C PRO A 14 -16.29 -17.75 10.53
N PRO A 15 -16.77 -18.67 11.39
CA PRO A 15 -16.30 -18.78 12.77
C PRO A 15 -14.78 -18.91 12.92
N GLU A 16 -14.12 -19.68 12.07
CA GLU A 16 -12.67 -19.92 12.09
C GLU A 16 -11.85 -18.69 11.66
N VAL A 17 -12.38 -17.90 10.72
CA VAL A 17 -11.77 -16.63 10.30
C VAL A 17 -11.94 -15.61 11.42
N ARG A 18 -13.14 -15.52 11.98
CA ARG A 18 -13.46 -14.63 13.08
C ARG A 18 -12.58 -14.91 14.31
N GLU A 19 -12.43 -16.16 14.72
CA GLU A 19 -11.59 -16.53 15.86
C GLU A 19 -10.12 -16.08 15.69
N ARG A 20 -9.56 -16.30 14.48
CA ARG A 20 -8.21 -15.84 14.14
C ARG A 20 -8.09 -14.31 14.21
N LEU A 21 -9.03 -13.59 13.61
CA LEU A 21 -9.04 -12.13 13.60
C LEU A 21 -9.23 -11.56 15.01
N GLU A 22 -10.11 -12.13 15.83
CA GLU A 22 -10.32 -11.69 17.22
C GLU A 22 -9.07 -11.82 18.07
N ARG A 23 -8.31 -12.91 17.90
CA ARG A 23 -7.03 -13.11 18.60
C ARG A 23 -6.03 -12.02 18.25
N ASP A 24 -5.81 -11.79 16.96
CA ASP A 24 -4.86 -10.80 16.45
C ASP A 24 -5.32 -9.37 16.81
N ALA A 25 -6.63 -9.09 16.73
CA ALA A 25 -7.23 -7.82 17.12
C ALA A 25 -7.02 -7.51 18.60
N LYS A 26 -7.16 -8.48 19.50
CA LYS A 26 -6.90 -8.29 20.94
C LYS A 26 -5.46 -7.90 21.22
N GLU A 27 -4.50 -8.49 20.50
CA GLU A 27 -3.09 -8.09 20.60
C GLU A 27 -2.90 -6.63 20.17
N ILE A 28 -3.45 -6.24 19.02
CA ILE A 28 -3.35 -4.88 18.48
C ILE A 28 -4.01 -3.86 19.42
N ILE A 29 -5.23 -4.13 19.89
CA ILE A 29 -5.98 -3.28 20.82
C ILE A 29 -5.19 -3.07 22.12
N GLY A 30 -4.53 -4.13 22.62
CA GLY A 30 -3.72 -4.09 23.84
C GLY A 30 -2.54 -3.11 23.81
N ARG A 31 -2.13 -2.65 22.61
CA ARG A 31 -1.05 -1.65 22.44
C ARG A 31 -1.51 -0.22 22.75
N TYR A 32 -2.81 0.01 22.91
CA TYR A 32 -3.37 1.34 23.06
C TYR A 32 -4.07 1.51 24.42
N PRO A 33 -3.93 2.67 25.09
CA PRO A 33 -4.67 2.96 26.32
C PRO A 33 -6.16 3.17 26.08
N LYS A 34 -6.56 3.50 24.84
CA LYS A 34 -7.96 3.66 24.42
C LYS A 34 -8.22 2.73 23.23
N PRO A 35 -9.18 1.79 23.31
CA PRO A 35 -9.44 0.82 22.23
C PRO A 35 -9.69 1.46 20.87
N ARG A 36 -10.46 2.56 20.81
CA ARG A 36 -10.75 3.29 19.56
C ARG A 36 -9.49 3.67 18.76
N SER A 37 -8.35 3.88 19.41
CA SER A 37 -7.08 4.21 18.73
C SER A 37 -6.54 3.07 17.86
N ALA A 38 -7.02 1.83 18.06
CA ALA A 38 -6.66 0.66 17.27
C ALA A 38 -7.45 0.55 15.95
N LEU A 39 -8.33 1.49 15.61
CA LEU A 39 -9.15 1.41 14.40
C LEU A 39 -8.31 1.32 13.12
N LEU A 40 -7.27 2.15 12.99
CA LEU A 40 -6.40 2.16 11.80
C LEU A 40 -5.68 0.82 11.57
N PRO A 41 -5.00 0.23 12.58
CA PRO A 41 -4.38 -1.09 12.39
C PRO A 41 -5.42 -2.22 12.25
N LEU A 42 -6.61 -2.13 12.86
CA LEU A 42 -7.67 -3.13 12.63
C LEU A 42 -8.22 -3.11 11.20
N LEU A 43 -8.30 -1.92 10.58
CA LEU A 43 -8.65 -1.82 9.15
C LEU A 43 -7.60 -2.48 8.25
N HIS A 44 -6.31 -2.39 8.62
CA HIS A 44 -5.25 -3.15 7.95
C HIS A 44 -5.34 -4.66 8.23
N LEU A 45 -5.76 -5.06 9.44
CA LEU A 45 -5.95 -6.46 9.80
C LEU A 45 -7.05 -7.11 8.94
N VAL A 46 -8.21 -6.47 8.81
CA VAL A 46 -9.28 -7.01 7.95
C VAL A 46 -8.88 -6.98 6.47
N GLN A 47 -8.15 -5.95 6.04
CA GLN A 47 -7.58 -5.90 4.69
C GLN A 47 -6.56 -7.02 4.44
N SER A 48 -5.84 -7.48 5.46
CA SER A 48 -4.93 -8.62 5.35
C SER A 48 -5.65 -9.95 5.13
N GLU A 49 -6.90 -10.06 5.61
CA GLU A 49 -7.74 -11.23 5.40
C GLU A 49 -8.43 -11.18 4.04
N ASP A 50 -9.07 -10.06 3.71
CA ASP A 50 -9.98 -9.96 2.58
C ASP A 50 -9.31 -9.43 1.30
N GLY A 51 -8.18 -8.73 1.44
CA GLY A 51 -7.52 -8.00 0.36
C GLY A 51 -8.12 -6.60 0.13
N TYR A 52 -9.08 -6.20 0.96
CA TYR A 52 -9.76 -4.91 0.99
C TYR A 52 -10.55 -4.81 2.31
N VAL A 53 -11.11 -3.65 2.65
CA VAL A 53 -12.01 -3.51 3.79
C VAL A 53 -13.43 -3.88 3.36
N SER A 54 -13.81 -5.14 3.63
CA SER A 54 -15.14 -5.67 3.34
C SER A 54 -16.19 -5.16 4.32
N ASP A 55 -17.47 -5.35 3.99
CA ASP A 55 -18.59 -5.02 4.88
C ASP A 55 -18.50 -5.82 6.20
N ALA A 56 -18.08 -7.09 6.13
CA ALA A 56 -17.81 -7.92 7.30
C ALA A 56 -16.63 -7.39 8.13
N GLY A 57 -15.61 -6.86 7.46
CA GLY A 57 -14.50 -6.16 8.11
C GLY A 57 -14.96 -4.90 8.85
N HIS A 58 -15.88 -4.12 8.27
CA HIS A 58 -16.45 -2.96 8.95
C HIS A 58 -17.22 -3.33 10.21
N GLU A 59 -18.09 -4.35 10.14
CA GLU A 59 -18.84 -4.85 11.31
C GLU A 59 -17.90 -5.40 12.37
N PHE A 60 -16.90 -6.20 11.96
CA PHE A 60 -15.90 -6.74 12.88
C PHE A 60 -15.14 -5.64 13.65
N CYS A 61 -14.66 -4.60 12.94
CA CYS A 61 -13.97 -3.48 13.60
C CYS A 61 -14.91 -2.70 14.53
N ALA A 62 -16.17 -2.54 14.15
CA ALA A 62 -17.18 -1.85 14.95
C ALA A 62 -17.43 -2.59 16.27
N GLU A 63 -17.64 -3.91 16.20
CA GLU A 63 -17.85 -4.79 17.35
C GLU A 63 -16.63 -4.81 18.29
N MET A 64 -15.42 -5.00 17.73
CA MET A 64 -14.19 -5.09 18.53
C MET A 64 -13.85 -3.81 19.29
N LEU A 65 -14.29 -2.65 18.79
CA LEU A 65 -13.98 -1.34 19.36
C LEU A 65 -15.15 -0.66 20.07
N GLY A 66 -16.35 -1.24 20.02
CA GLY A 66 -17.57 -0.60 20.51
C GLY A 66 -17.90 0.71 19.75
N LEU A 67 -17.66 0.72 18.44
CA LEU A 67 -17.98 1.83 17.55
C LEU A 67 -19.22 1.51 16.72
N SER A 68 -19.84 2.52 16.11
CA SER A 68 -20.82 2.28 15.05
C SER A 68 -20.12 1.92 13.74
N LYS A 69 -20.76 1.08 12.90
CA LYS A 69 -20.29 0.80 11.53
C LYS A 69 -20.06 2.09 10.74
N ALA A 70 -20.92 3.09 10.89
CA ALA A 70 -20.81 4.37 10.20
C ALA A 70 -19.50 5.13 10.55
N GLU A 71 -19.06 5.08 11.81
CA GLU A 71 -17.77 5.67 12.21
C GLU A 71 -16.60 4.93 11.56
N VAL A 72 -16.64 3.60 11.51
CA VAL A 72 -15.61 2.77 10.87
C VAL A 72 -15.55 3.05 9.37
N VAL A 73 -16.71 3.05 8.70
CA VAL A 73 -16.82 3.38 7.26
C VAL A 73 -16.24 4.76 7.00
N GLY A 74 -16.64 5.78 7.79
CA GLY A 74 -16.14 7.14 7.65
C GLY A 74 -14.60 7.22 7.67
N VAL A 75 -13.95 6.51 8.59
CA VAL A 75 -12.48 6.43 8.66
C VAL A 75 -11.90 5.67 7.47
N SER A 76 -12.46 4.52 7.11
CA SER A 76 -11.96 3.72 5.98
C SER A 76 -12.09 4.43 4.63
N THR A 77 -13.05 5.35 4.49
CA THR A 77 -13.21 6.17 3.27
C THR A 77 -12.33 7.41 3.26
N PHE A 78 -11.82 7.82 4.42
CA PHE A 78 -11.00 9.02 4.54
C PHE A 78 -9.53 8.77 4.15
N TYR A 79 -8.98 7.62 4.55
CA TYR A 79 -7.60 7.24 4.22
C TYR A 79 -7.55 6.37 2.97
N THR A 80 -6.72 6.76 1.98
CA THR A 80 -6.56 6.06 0.70
C THR A 80 -5.90 4.68 0.82
N MET A 81 -5.25 4.39 1.95
CA MET A 81 -4.58 3.11 2.24
C MET A 81 -5.57 1.95 2.43
N TYR A 82 -6.83 2.25 2.74
CA TYR A 82 -7.88 1.26 2.94
C TYR A 82 -8.66 1.07 1.65
N LYS A 83 -8.43 -0.06 1.00
CA LYS A 83 -9.04 -0.37 -0.29
C LYS A 83 -10.47 -0.84 -0.07
N ARG A 84 -11.40 -0.36 -0.89
CA ARG A 84 -12.85 -0.62 -0.75
C ARG A 84 -13.38 -1.61 -1.78
N ARG A 85 -12.49 -2.15 -2.60
CA ARG A 85 -12.76 -3.15 -3.64
C ARG A 85 -11.66 -4.20 -3.56
N PRO A 86 -11.94 -5.46 -3.96
CA PRO A 86 -10.92 -6.50 -4.01
C PRO A 86 -9.69 -6.04 -4.79
N MET A 87 -8.54 -6.10 -4.14
CA MET A 87 -7.25 -5.81 -4.76
C MET A 87 -6.62 -7.08 -5.31
N GLY A 88 -5.75 -6.91 -6.30
CA GLY A 88 -4.88 -7.96 -6.78
C GLY A 88 -3.83 -8.36 -5.74
N GLU A 89 -3.07 -9.39 -6.06
CA GLU A 89 -1.96 -9.87 -5.22
C GLU A 89 -0.91 -8.77 -4.95
N TYR A 90 -0.72 -7.86 -5.91
CA TYR A 90 0.19 -6.73 -5.84
C TYR A 90 -0.54 -5.42 -6.12
N HIS A 91 -0.45 -4.50 -5.18
CA HIS A 91 -0.85 -3.12 -5.36
C HIS A 91 0.34 -2.31 -5.87
N VAL A 92 0.29 -1.91 -7.14
CA VAL A 92 1.36 -1.21 -7.84
C VAL A 92 0.93 0.25 -8.04
N GLY A 93 1.64 1.16 -7.37
CA GLY A 93 1.38 2.58 -7.43
C GLY A 93 2.52 3.36 -8.09
N VAL A 94 2.17 4.31 -8.95
CA VAL A 94 3.13 5.23 -9.59
C VAL A 94 2.97 6.61 -8.98
N CYS A 95 4.05 7.18 -8.43
CA CYS A 95 4.03 8.56 -7.93
C CYS A 95 3.93 9.53 -9.12
N ILE A 96 2.86 10.31 -9.15
CA ILE A 96 2.59 11.32 -10.19
C ILE A 96 2.66 12.75 -9.64
N ASN A 97 3.13 12.93 -8.42
CA ASN A 97 3.27 14.27 -7.85
C ASN A 97 4.46 15.01 -8.49
N THR A 98 4.44 16.33 -8.41
CA THR A 98 5.25 17.32 -9.13
C THR A 98 6.65 16.85 -9.56
N LEU A 99 7.51 16.43 -8.63
CA LEU A 99 8.87 16.04 -9.01
C LEU A 99 8.91 14.73 -9.81
N CYS A 100 8.14 13.72 -9.40
CA CYS A 100 8.06 12.47 -10.17
C CYS A 100 7.45 12.74 -11.54
N ALA A 101 6.38 13.54 -11.64
CA ALA A 101 5.79 13.94 -12.91
C ALA A 101 6.83 14.55 -13.87
N VAL A 102 7.61 15.53 -13.39
CA VAL A 102 8.70 16.16 -14.18
C VAL A 102 9.77 15.16 -14.59
N MET A 103 10.09 14.19 -13.74
CA MET A 103 11.14 13.19 -13.99
C MET A 103 10.66 11.99 -14.83
N GLY A 104 9.38 11.93 -15.23
CA GLY A 104 8.83 10.87 -16.07
C GLY A 104 7.79 9.96 -15.41
N GLY A 105 7.30 10.29 -14.22
CA GLY A 105 6.26 9.54 -13.50
C GLY A 105 4.92 9.50 -14.24
N ASP A 106 4.51 10.59 -14.88
CA ASP A 106 3.30 10.61 -15.73
C ASP A 106 3.48 9.70 -16.95
N GLN A 107 4.67 9.71 -17.57
CA GLN A 107 4.99 8.81 -18.68
C GLN A 107 4.95 7.34 -18.25
N ILE A 108 5.53 7.01 -17.09
CA ILE A 108 5.45 5.65 -16.52
C ILE A 108 4.00 5.25 -16.31
N TRP A 109 3.18 6.13 -15.74
CA TRP A 109 1.77 5.85 -15.52
C TRP A 109 1.03 5.54 -16.84
N ASP A 110 1.17 6.40 -17.84
CA ASP A 110 0.47 6.27 -19.11
C ASP A 110 0.85 4.97 -19.83
N GLU A 111 2.17 4.71 -19.97
CA GLU A 111 2.66 3.51 -20.65
C GLU A 111 2.35 2.22 -19.89
N LEU A 112 2.38 2.25 -18.55
CA LEU A 112 2.08 1.07 -17.74
C LEU A 112 0.58 0.76 -17.72
N SER A 113 -0.27 1.79 -17.65
CA SER A 113 -1.73 1.64 -17.75
C SER A 113 -2.13 1.08 -19.12
N GLU A 114 -1.51 1.54 -20.21
CA GLU A 114 -1.70 0.97 -21.54
C GLU A 114 -1.23 -0.50 -21.62
N HIS A 115 -0.03 -0.80 -21.10
CA HIS A 115 0.56 -2.14 -21.11
C HIS A 115 -0.29 -3.17 -20.35
N THR A 116 -0.82 -2.77 -19.19
CA THR A 116 -1.65 -3.63 -18.34
C THR A 116 -3.12 -3.68 -18.73
N GLY A 117 -3.59 -2.67 -19.49
CA GLY A 117 -4.97 -2.50 -19.89
C GLY A 117 -5.92 -2.10 -18.75
N VAL A 118 -5.39 -1.60 -17.63
CA VAL A 118 -6.20 -1.16 -16.47
C VAL A 118 -5.83 0.25 -16.02
N GLY A 119 -6.82 0.99 -15.53
CA GLY A 119 -6.67 2.35 -15.04
C GLY A 119 -6.43 2.46 -13.53
N HIS A 120 -6.66 3.65 -13.01
CA HIS A 120 -6.57 3.96 -11.59
C HIS A 120 -7.62 3.19 -10.77
N ASP A 121 -7.20 2.56 -9.68
CA ASP A 121 -8.04 1.73 -8.79
C ASP A 121 -8.72 0.54 -9.52
N GLU A 122 -8.10 0.06 -10.60
CA GLU A 122 -8.53 -1.12 -11.35
C GLU A 122 -7.52 -2.26 -11.19
N THR A 123 -8.00 -3.49 -11.38
CA THR A 123 -7.22 -4.72 -11.21
C THR A 123 -7.19 -5.51 -12.51
N THR A 124 -6.02 -6.05 -12.86
CA THR A 124 -5.84 -6.87 -14.05
C THR A 124 -6.77 -8.10 -14.03
N PRO A 125 -7.21 -8.61 -15.19
CA PRO A 125 -8.14 -9.74 -15.25
C PRO A 125 -7.63 -11.05 -14.61
N ASP A 126 -6.31 -11.19 -14.49
CA ASP A 126 -5.64 -12.32 -13.82
C ASP A 126 -5.63 -12.17 -12.28
N GLY A 127 -6.12 -11.05 -11.73
CA GLY A 127 -6.16 -10.77 -10.30
C GLY A 127 -4.79 -10.53 -9.67
N LYS A 128 -3.73 -10.32 -10.47
CA LYS A 128 -2.36 -10.17 -9.96
C LYS A 128 -2.02 -8.75 -9.58
N VAL A 129 -2.42 -7.76 -10.36
CA VAL A 129 -1.96 -6.38 -10.18
C VAL A 129 -3.14 -5.42 -10.12
N SER A 130 -3.15 -4.54 -9.12
CA SER A 130 -4.00 -3.35 -9.10
C SER A 130 -3.15 -2.10 -9.27
N LEU A 131 -3.55 -1.20 -10.17
CA LEU A 131 -2.82 0.03 -10.46
C LEU A 131 -3.39 1.23 -9.70
N GLU A 132 -2.52 2.03 -9.08
CA GLU A 132 -2.89 3.29 -8.44
C GLU A 132 -2.01 4.45 -8.92
N ARG A 133 -2.64 5.63 -9.05
CA ARG A 133 -1.95 6.91 -9.22
C ARG A 133 -1.69 7.43 -7.83
N LEU A 134 -0.45 7.40 -7.40
CA LEU A 134 -0.07 7.82 -6.06
C LEU A 134 0.30 9.29 -6.03
N GLU A 135 -0.06 9.91 -4.91
CA GLU A 135 0.48 11.20 -4.51
C GLU A 135 1.93 11.06 -3.99
N CYS A 136 2.45 12.13 -3.38
CA CYS A 136 3.84 12.18 -2.92
C CYS A 136 4.17 11.07 -1.89
N ASN A 137 5.13 10.21 -2.24
CA ASN A 137 5.68 9.16 -1.37
C ASN A 137 6.91 9.61 -0.57
N ALA A 138 7.23 10.91 -0.56
CA ALA A 138 8.38 11.50 0.14
C ALA A 138 9.75 10.86 -0.21
N ALA A 139 9.91 10.34 -1.42
CA ALA A 139 11.15 9.74 -1.94
C ALA A 139 11.68 10.51 -3.17
N CYS A 140 11.52 11.83 -3.15
CA CYS A 140 11.80 12.74 -4.25
C CYS A 140 13.25 12.67 -4.78
N ASP A 141 14.23 12.40 -3.91
CA ASP A 141 15.64 12.23 -4.30
C ASP A 141 15.89 11.05 -5.24
N PHE A 142 14.92 10.13 -5.36
CA PHE A 142 15.00 8.91 -6.17
C PHE A 142 13.93 8.84 -7.25
N ALA A 143 13.35 9.99 -7.62
CA ALA A 143 12.32 10.08 -8.65
C ALA A 143 12.84 9.61 -10.03
N PRO A 144 11.99 8.97 -10.86
CA PRO A 144 10.62 8.54 -10.57
C PRO A 144 10.51 7.34 -9.62
N VAL A 145 9.52 7.37 -8.72
CA VAL A 145 9.32 6.32 -7.71
C VAL A 145 8.01 5.58 -7.96
N MET A 146 8.08 4.26 -7.95
CA MET A 146 6.92 3.38 -7.81
C MET A 146 6.91 2.75 -6.43
N MET A 147 5.73 2.36 -5.96
CA MET A 147 5.59 1.49 -4.81
C MET A 147 4.86 0.22 -5.21
N VAL A 148 5.30 -0.92 -4.69
CA VAL A 148 4.53 -2.16 -4.75
C VAL A 148 4.32 -2.66 -3.33
N ASN A 149 3.07 -2.79 -2.90
CA ASN A 149 2.72 -3.23 -1.55
C ASN A 149 3.49 -2.47 -0.44
N TRP A 150 3.59 -1.14 -0.59
CA TRP A 150 4.31 -0.21 0.32
C TRP A 150 5.84 -0.34 0.35
N GLU A 151 6.41 -1.18 -0.50
CA GLU A 151 7.85 -1.22 -0.73
C GLU A 151 8.25 -0.33 -1.90
N PHE A 152 9.45 0.26 -1.80
CA PHE A 152 9.90 1.28 -2.75
C PHE A 152 10.69 0.68 -3.91
N PHE A 153 10.34 1.15 -5.11
CA PHE A 153 11.05 0.91 -6.36
C PHE A 153 11.48 2.27 -6.91
N ASP A 154 12.76 2.56 -6.68
CA ASP A 154 13.36 3.87 -6.95
C ASP A 154 13.90 3.95 -8.38
N ASN A 155 14.10 5.18 -8.88
CA ASN A 155 14.70 5.49 -10.19
C ASN A 155 14.08 4.71 -11.36
N GLN A 156 12.76 4.52 -11.34
CA GLN A 156 12.06 3.74 -12.35
C GLN A 156 12.01 4.48 -13.69
N THR A 157 11.99 3.69 -14.76
CA THR A 157 11.73 4.12 -16.13
C THR A 157 10.49 3.38 -16.64
N PRO A 158 9.88 3.80 -17.77
CA PRO A 158 8.75 3.08 -18.34
C PRO A 158 9.06 1.60 -18.61
N ASP A 159 10.25 1.30 -19.13
CA ASP A 159 10.67 -0.08 -19.42
C ASP A 159 10.90 -0.89 -18.14
N SER A 160 11.55 -0.33 -17.11
CA SER A 160 11.74 -1.05 -15.85
C SER A 160 10.41 -1.26 -15.11
N ALA A 161 9.47 -0.32 -15.21
CA ALA A 161 8.13 -0.41 -14.63
C ALA A 161 7.31 -1.54 -15.28
N LYS A 162 7.33 -1.61 -16.63
CA LYS A 162 6.68 -2.70 -17.38
C LYS A 162 7.28 -4.06 -17.03
N GLN A 163 8.61 -4.15 -17.01
CA GLN A 163 9.31 -5.39 -16.63
C GLN A 163 8.99 -5.82 -15.20
N LEU A 164 8.97 -4.87 -14.25
CA LEU A 164 8.60 -5.11 -12.86
C LEU A 164 7.19 -5.73 -12.77
N VAL A 165 6.21 -5.14 -13.46
CA VAL A 165 4.83 -5.66 -13.45
C VAL A 165 4.72 -7.04 -14.10
N ASP A 166 5.41 -7.27 -15.22
CA ASP A 166 5.43 -8.59 -15.86
C ASP A 166 6.08 -9.64 -14.96
N ASP A 167 7.18 -9.31 -14.29
CA ASP A 167 7.85 -10.20 -13.33
C ASP A 167 6.94 -10.58 -12.16
N LEU A 168 6.15 -9.63 -11.64
CA LEU A 168 5.17 -9.89 -10.59
C LEU A 168 4.04 -10.81 -11.07
N ARG A 169 3.53 -10.58 -12.29
CA ARG A 169 2.45 -11.40 -12.88
C ARG A 169 2.92 -12.82 -13.18
N ASP A 170 4.18 -12.97 -13.58
CA ASP A 170 4.86 -14.26 -13.80
C ASP A 170 5.22 -14.98 -12.47
N GLY A 171 5.05 -14.32 -11.32
CA GLY A 171 5.38 -14.89 -10.00
C GLY A 171 6.89 -14.99 -9.73
N LYS A 172 7.70 -14.15 -10.38
CA LYS A 172 9.14 -14.10 -10.13
C LYS A 172 9.41 -13.45 -8.78
N ASN A 173 10.52 -13.85 -8.16
CA ASN A 173 10.96 -13.23 -6.92
C ASN A 173 11.55 -11.84 -7.23
N VAL A 174 10.80 -10.80 -6.89
CA VAL A 174 11.21 -9.40 -7.02
C VAL A 174 11.64 -8.88 -5.64
N ALA A 175 12.71 -8.08 -5.62
CA ALA A 175 13.14 -7.36 -4.43
C ALA A 175 12.93 -5.84 -4.63
N PRO A 176 12.42 -5.12 -3.63
CA PRO A 176 12.40 -3.66 -3.65
C PRO A 176 13.81 -3.07 -3.59
N THR A 177 13.94 -1.79 -3.93
CA THR A 177 15.24 -1.08 -3.85
C THR A 177 15.76 -1.01 -2.41
N ARG A 178 14.84 -0.89 -1.47
CA ARG A 178 15.08 -0.85 -0.03
C ARG A 178 14.07 -1.75 0.67
N GLY A 179 14.50 -2.43 1.73
CA GLY A 179 13.70 -3.45 2.41
C GLY A 179 14.13 -4.89 2.10
N PRO A 180 13.27 -5.87 2.38
CA PRO A 180 13.61 -7.29 2.36
C PRO A 180 13.93 -7.82 0.95
N LYS A 181 14.61 -8.97 0.86
CA LYS A 181 15.01 -9.55 -0.45
C LYS A 181 13.86 -10.16 -1.26
N LYS A 182 12.68 -10.23 -0.66
CA LYS A 182 11.48 -10.77 -1.27
C LYS A 182 10.32 -9.83 -0.98
N LEU A 183 9.63 -9.43 -2.04
CA LEU A 183 8.40 -8.68 -1.95
C LEU A 183 7.27 -9.59 -1.41
N CYS A 184 6.51 -9.08 -0.44
CA CYS A 184 5.31 -9.72 0.08
C CYS A 184 4.06 -9.37 -0.76
N THR A 185 3.01 -10.16 -0.62
CA THR A 185 1.70 -9.88 -1.23
C THR A 185 0.98 -8.73 -0.52
N PHE A 186 -0.06 -8.18 -1.13
CA PHE A 186 -0.83 -7.07 -0.57
C PHE A 186 -1.46 -7.41 0.80
N LYS A 187 -1.91 -8.66 0.94
CA LYS A 187 -2.46 -9.20 2.18
C LYS A 187 -1.39 -9.30 3.27
N GLU A 188 -0.22 -9.83 2.94
CA GLU A 188 0.91 -9.91 3.86
C GLU A 188 1.42 -8.52 4.28
N ALA A 189 1.57 -7.59 3.33
CA ALA A 189 1.92 -6.20 3.63
C ALA A 189 0.90 -5.54 4.56
N SER A 190 -0.40 -5.75 4.31
CA SER A 190 -1.47 -5.24 5.17
C SER A 190 -1.39 -5.84 6.58
N ARG A 191 -0.96 -7.10 6.72
CA ARG A 191 -0.74 -7.73 8.02
C ARG A 191 0.41 -7.04 8.79
N VAL A 192 1.52 -6.74 8.10
CA VAL A 192 2.65 -5.99 8.68
C VAL A 192 2.21 -4.59 9.10
N LEU A 193 1.43 -3.90 8.28
CA LEU A 193 0.88 -2.57 8.58
C LEU A 193 -0.16 -2.57 9.71
N ALA A 194 -0.83 -3.70 9.96
CA ALA A 194 -1.64 -3.90 11.17
C ALA A 194 -0.78 -3.98 12.45
N GLY A 195 0.54 -4.03 12.30
CA GLY A 195 1.53 -4.09 13.37
C GLY A 195 1.94 -5.51 13.74
N LEU A 196 1.61 -6.52 12.93
CA LEU A 196 1.99 -7.91 13.17
C LEU A 196 3.26 -8.23 12.38
N SER A 197 4.36 -8.51 13.09
CA SER A 197 5.69 -8.72 12.50
C SER A 197 5.69 -9.91 11.54
N ASP A 198 6.42 -9.76 10.43
CA ASP A 198 6.88 -10.84 9.54
C ASP A 198 8.35 -11.22 9.81
N ASP A 199 8.99 -10.57 10.79
CA ASP A 199 10.38 -10.70 11.18
C ASP A 199 11.41 -10.29 10.09
N LEU A 200 10.95 -9.53 9.08
CA LEU A 200 11.80 -9.06 7.97
C LEU A 200 12.20 -7.58 8.07
N ALA A 201 11.71 -6.85 9.07
CA ALA A 201 11.97 -5.41 9.23
C ALA A 201 13.47 -5.03 9.30
N GLY A 202 14.35 -5.97 9.67
CA GLY A 202 15.80 -5.77 9.71
C GLY A 202 16.55 -6.23 8.45
N GLU A 203 15.84 -6.75 7.44
CA GLU A 203 16.45 -7.25 6.22
C GLU A 203 16.68 -6.13 5.18
N GLY A 204 17.82 -6.19 4.51
CA GLY A 204 18.17 -5.29 3.41
C GLY A 204 18.49 -3.86 3.84
N PRO A 205 18.74 -2.97 2.87
CA PRO A 205 19.04 -1.58 3.18
C PRO A 205 17.77 -0.84 3.59
N SER A 206 17.81 -0.13 4.72
CA SER A 206 16.71 0.73 5.18
C SER A 206 16.67 2.10 4.49
N ALA A 207 17.74 2.47 3.79
CA ALA A 207 17.87 3.71 3.06
C ALA A 207 18.64 3.49 1.76
N ALA A 208 18.31 4.25 0.72
CA ALA A 208 18.98 4.22 -0.59
C ALA A 208 20.31 5.02 -0.61
N GLY A 209 20.86 5.34 0.56
CA GLY A 209 22.09 6.13 0.72
C GLY A 209 21.86 7.64 0.71
N ALA A 210 22.96 8.41 0.66
CA ALA A 210 22.90 9.87 0.62
C ALA A 210 22.57 10.39 -0.80
N SER A 211 21.73 11.42 -0.88
CA SER A 211 21.46 12.16 -2.13
C SER A 211 22.68 13.03 -2.48
N LEU A 212 23.59 12.47 -3.30
CA LEU A 212 24.88 13.09 -3.64
C LEU A 212 24.90 13.77 -5.01
N GLU A 213 23.80 13.76 -5.76
CA GLU A 213 23.82 14.25 -7.14
C GLU A 213 24.14 15.75 -7.20
N GLY A 214 23.54 16.56 -6.33
CA GLY A 214 23.88 17.97 -6.19
C GLY A 214 25.37 18.20 -5.86
N LEU A 215 25.98 17.34 -5.03
CA LEU A 215 27.41 17.42 -4.72
C LEU A 215 28.29 17.08 -5.95
N LYS A 216 27.90 16.07 -6.73
CA LYS A 216 28.63 15.73 -7.97
C LYS A 216 28.57 16.88 -8.96
N VAL A 217 27.39 17.46 -9.17
CA VAL A 217 27.18 18.62 -10.06
C VAL A 217 27.98 19.83 -9.58
N ALA A 218 27.96 20.13 -8.28
CA ALA A 218 28.73 21.24 -7.71
C ALA A 218 30.23 21.06 -7.94
N LYS A 219 30.76 19.85 -7.69
CA LYS A 219 32.18 19.53 -7.95
C LYS A 219 32.54 19.63 -9.42
N ALA A 220 31.70 19.10 -10.32
CA ALA A 220 31.92 19.14 -11.76
C ALA A 220 31.97 20.59 -12.30
N ASN A 221 31.17 21.49 -11.72
CA ASN A 221 31.13 22.90 -12.12
C ASN A 221 32.05 23.81 -11.29
N GLY A 222 32.82 23.26 -10.35
CA GLY A 222 33.68 24.04 -9.45
C GLY A 222 32.90 25.01 -8.54
N TRP A 223 31.61 24.75 -8.29
CA TRP A 223 30.78 25.57 -7.41
C TRP A 223 31.26 25.47 -5.97
N LYS A 224 31.34 26.61 -5.30
CA LYS A 224 31.67 26.71 -3.87
C LYS A 224 30.58 27.52 -3.18
N ALA A 225 30.33 27.21 -1.91
CA ALA A 225 29.49 28.06 -1.09
C ALA A 225 30.10 29.47 -1.04
N PRO A 226 29.26 30.53 -1.06
CA PRO A 226 29.75 31.88 -0.81
C PRO A 226 30.39 31.95 0.58
N GLU A 227 31.37 32.83 0.75
CA GLU A 227 31.95 33.08 2.08
C GLU A 227 30.85 33.60 3.01
N ALA A 228 30.83 33.09 4.24
CA ALA A 228 29.91 33.60 5.26
C ALA A 228 30.24 35.08 5.55
N PRO A 229 29.23 35.93 5.74
CA PRO A 229 29.44 37.36 6.02
C PRO A 229 30.20 37.60 7.32
#